data_AF-A0A831YBC6-F1
#
_entry.id   AF-A0A831YBC6-F1
#
_cell.length_a   1.000
_cell.length_b   1.000
_cell.length_c   1.000
_cell.angle_alpha   90.00
_cell.angle_beta   90.00
_cell.angle_gamma   90.00
#
_symmetry.space_group_name_H-M   'P 1'
#
loop_
_entity.id
_entity.type
_entity.pdbx_description
1 polymer ?
#
loop_
_entity_poly.entity_id
_entity_poly.type
_entity_poly.pdbx_seq_one_letter_code
_entity_poly.pdbx_strand_id
1 'polypeptide(L)'
;MIIRIAHSPDSDDAFMFYAINQKKIDTKGYEFVDILSDIETLNKEALKGTYEVSAISIHAFPYVADKYALLSSGASMGDNYGPMVVSKEPFDVKELKNKKIA
;
A
#
# COMPACT_ATOMS: atom_id res chain seq x y z
N MET A 1 -3.43 -2.58 -23.87
CA MET A 1 -2.55 -1.58 -23.21
C MET A 1 -2.03 -2.21 -21.94
N ILE A 2 -0.73 -2.11 -21.67
CA ILE A 2 -0.12 -2.66 -20.45
C ILE A 2 -0.21 -1.60 -19.34
N ILE A 3 -0.66 -2.01 -18.16
CA ILE A 3 -0.74 -1.19 -16.94
C ILE A 3 0.12 -1.88 -15.87
N ARG A 4 1.08 -1.14 -15.28
CA ARG A 4 1.84 -1.64 -14.14
C ARG A 4 1.07 -1.34 -12.86
N ILE A 5 0.74 -2.39 -12.11
CA ILE A 5 0.12 -2.28 -10.79
C ILE A 5 1.20 -2.56 -9.75
N ALA A 6 1.62 -1.53 -9.04
CA ALA A 6 2.58 -1.68 -7.97
C ALA A 6 1.87 -1.86 -6.63
N HIS A 7 2.15 -2.95 -5.92
CA HIS A 7 1.53 -3.26 -4.63
C HIS A 7 2.49 -4.07 -3.75
N SER A 8 2.18 -4.24 -2.47
CA SER A 8 3.05 -4.98 -1.56
C SER A 8 2.95 -6.49 -1.79
N PRO A 9 3.99 -7.26 -1.40
CA PRO A 9 3.91 -8.71 -1.41
C PRO A 9 3.13 -9.29 -0.20
N ASP A 10 2.34 -8.46 0.49
CA ASP A 10 1.57 -8.88 1.66
C ASP A 10 0.34 -9.72 1.27
N SER A 11 -0.17 -10.51 2.22
CA SER A 11 -1.23 -11.48 1.95
C SER A 11 -2.57 -10.84 1.59
N ASP A 12 -2.87 -9.66 2.12
CA ASP A 12 -4.07 -8.89 1.80
C ASP A 12 -4.01 -8.33 0.37
N ASP A 13 -2.87 -7.79 -0.06
CA ASP A 13 -2.66 -7.35 -1.44
C ASP A 13 -2.70 -8.53 -2.42
N ALA A 14 -2.02 -9.64 -2.09
CA ALA A 14 -2.08 -10.86 -2.90
C ALA A 14 -3.52 -11.37 -3.06
N PHE A 15 -4.33 -11.32 -2.00
CA PHE A 15 -5.74 -11.67 -2.07
C PHE A 15 -6.54 -10.70 -2.95
N MET A 16 -6.30 -9.39 -2.80
CA MET A 16 -6.99 -8.34 -3.53
C MET A 16 -6.79 -8.44 -5.05
N PHE A 17 -5.55 -8.71 -5.50
CA PHE A 17 -5.19 -8.78 -6.92
C PHE A 17 -5.31 -10.19 -7.53
N TYR A 18 -5.57 -11.23 -6.73
CA TYR A 18 -5.63 -12.62 -7.17
C TYR A 18 -6.49 -12.84 -8.43
N ALA A 19 -7.69 -12.24 -8.47
CA ALA A 19 -8.62 -12.45 -9.58
C ALA A 19 -8.12 -11.82 -10.89
N ILE A 20 -7.39 -10.71 -10.82
CA ILE A 20 -6.73 -10.09 -11.97
C ILE A 20 -5.61 -11.02 -12.47
N ASN A 21 -4.75 -11.46 -11.55
CA ASN A 21 -3.54 -12.22 -11.89
C ASN A 21 -3.84 -13.62 -12.41
N GLN A 22 -4.92 -14.23 -11.92
CA GLN A 22 -5.42 -15.53 -12.39
C GLN A 22 -6.42 -15.42 -13.55
N LYS A 23 -6.61 -14.23 -14.13
CA LYS A 23 -7.52 -13.99 -15.27
C LYS A 23 -8.96 -14.47 -15.00
N LYS A 24 -9.43 -14.29 -13.76
CA LYS A 24 -10.76 -14.70 -13.29
C LYS A 24 -11.84 -13.64 -13.48
N ILE A 25 -11.46 -12.43 -13.91
CA ILE A 25 -12.37 -11.33 -14.22
C ILE A 25 -12.06 -10.75 -15.59
N ASP A 26 -13.06 -10.13 -16.22
CA ASP A 26 -12.88 -9.40 -17.48
C ASP A 26 -12.09 -8.11 -17.24
N THR A 27 -10.88 -8.05 -17.77
CA THR A 27 -9.99 -6.88 -17.71
C THR A 27 -10.26 -5.88 -18.83
N LYS A 28 -11.32 -6.07 -19.63
CA LYS A 28 -11.73 -5.18 -20.73
C LYS A 28 -10.61 -4.89 -21.74
N GLY A 29 -9.74 -5.87 -21.97
CA GLY A 29 -8.60 -5.75 -22.90
C GLY A 29 -7.37 -5.05 -22.33
N TYR A 30 -7.36 -4.70 -21.03
CA TYR A 30 -6.14 -4.28 -20.33
C TYR A 30 -5.30 -5.50 -19.92
N GLU A 31 -3.99 -5.33 -20.02
CA GLU A 31 -3.01 -6.28 -19.51
C GLU A 31 -2.37 -5.67 -18.26
N PHE A 32 -2.39 -6.40 -17.15
CA PHE A 32 -1.85 -5.94 -15.88
C PHE A 32 -0.55 -6.68 -15.57
N VAL A 33 0.45 -5.94 -15.13
CA VAL A 33 1.75 -6.46 -14.70
C VAL A 33 2.02 -6.01 -13.27
N ASP A 34 2.17 -6.98 -12.37
CA ASP A 34 2.44 -6.70 -10.96
C ASP A 34 3.88 -6.24 -10.77
N ILE A 35 4.04 -5.19 -9.96
CA ILE A 35 5.33 -4.74 -9.44
C ILE A 35 5.30 -4.86 -7.93
N LEU A 36 5.99 -5.87 -7.40
CA LEU A 36 5.99 -6.13 -5.96
C LEU A 36 7.11 -5.36 -5.27
N SER A 37 6.76 -4.54 -4.28
CA SER A 37 7.72 -3.82 -3.45
C SER A 37 7.15 -3.45 -2.09
N ASP A 38 7.98 -3.19 -1.09
CA ASP A 38 7.48 -2.72 0.21
C ASP A 38 6.80 -1.35 0.09
N ILE A 39 5.83 -1.08 0.98
CA ILE A 39 5.00 0.12 0.90
C ILE A 39 5.81 1.43 0.95
N GLU A 40 6.97 1.45 1.63
CA GLU A 40 7.80 2.64 1.73
C GLU A 40 8.60 2.89 0.44
N THR A 41 9.06 1.83 -0.23
CA THR A 41 9.59 1.93 -1.59
C THR A 41 8.53 2.44 -2.56
N LEU A 42 7.30 1.93 -2.49
CA LEU A 42 6.19 2.40 -3.32
C LEU A 42 5.84 3.87 -3.06
N ASN A 43 5.81 4.31 -1.79
CA ASN A 43 5.62 5.72 -1.43
C ASN A 43 6.66 6.62 -2.12
N LYS A 44 7.94 6.19 -2.15
CA LYS A 44 9.03 6.95 -2.80
C LYS A 44 8.92 6.97 -4.32
N GLU A 45 8.51 5.87 -4.94
CA GLU A 45 8.30 5.80 -6.39
C GLU A 45 7.07 6.61 -6.83
N ALA A 46 6.03 6.70 -6.00
CA ALA A 46 4.87 7.55 -6.26
C ALA A 46 5.25 9.05 -6.37
N LEU A 47 6.26 9.52 -5.63
CA LEU A 47 6.78 10.89 -5.77
C LEU A 47 7.29 11.18 -7.19
N LYS A 48 7.73 10.15 -7.92
CA LYS A 48 8.23 10.26 -9.30
C LYS A 48 7.14 10.02 -10.36
N GLY A 49 5.97 9.53 -9.97
CA GLY A 49 4.95 9.10 -10.93
C GLY A 49 5.32 7.79 -11.65
N THR A 50 6.10 6.91 -11.01
CA THR A 50 6.76 5.79 -11.70
C THR A 50 5.79 4.79 -12.33
N TYR A 51 4.65 4.51 -11.71
CA TYR A 51 3.70 3.46 -12.11
C TYR A 51 2.32 4.04 -12.41
N GLU A 52 1.57 3.40 -13.32
CA GLU A 52 0.21 3.83 -13.68
C GLU A 52 -0.79 3.62 -12.53
N VAL A 53 -0.60 2.54 -11.75
CA VAL A 53 -1.36 2.25 -10.53
C VAL A 53 -0.37 1.84 -9.44
N SER A 54 -0.49 2.43 -8.25
CA SER A 54 0.36 2.11 -7.10
C SER A 54 -0.47 2.07 -5.82
N ALA A 55 -0.24 1.05 -5.00
CA ALA A 55 -0.53 1.12 -3.58
C ALA A 55 0.27 2.26 -2.96
N ILE A 56 -0.32 2.94 -1.98
CA ILE A 56 0.29 4.09 -1.33
C ILE A 56 -0.25 4.19 0.10
N SER A 57 0.61 4.57 1.04
CA SER A 57 0.14 4.95 2.37
C SER A 57 -0.76 6.19 2.25
N ILE A 58 -1.92 6.19 2.91
CA ILE A 58 -2.83 7.36 2.83
C ILE A 58 -2.16 8.66 3.32
N HIS A 59 -1.21 8.54 4.24
CA HIS A 59 -0.35 9.66 4.67
C HIS A 59 0.50 10.25 3.53
N ALA A 60 0.94 9.42 2.58
CA ALA A 60 1.78 9.82 1.47
C ALA A 60 0.99 10.43 0.29
N PHE A 61 -0.31 10.13 0.17
CA PHE A 61 -1.15 10.59 -0.95
C PHE A 61 -1.17 12.11 -1.16
N PRO A 62 -1.33 12.97 -0.12
CA PRO A 62 -1.35 14.42 -0.31
C PRO A 62 -0.11 15.00 -1.02
N TYR A 63 1.04 14.33 -0.91
CA TYR A 63 2.30 14.76 -1.55
C TYR A 63 2.38 14.40 -3.04
N VAL A 64 1.44 13.61 -3.56
CA VAL A 64 1.41 13.14 -4.95
C VAL A 64 0.05 13.37 -5.62
N ALA A 65 -0.84 14.12 -4.97
CA ALA A 65 -2.20 14.37 -5.45
C ALA A 65 -2.24 15.21 -6.74
N ASP A 66 -1.11 15.83 -7.13
CA ASP A 66 -0.93 16.50 -8.42
C ASP A 66 -0.74 15.50 -9.58
N LYS A 67 -0.36 14.25 -9.29
CA LYS A 67 -0.05 13.20 -10.27
C LYS A 67 -1.04 12.05 -10.25
N TYR A 68 -1.63 11.76 -9.10
CA TYR A 68 -2.47 10.60 -8.87
C TYR A 68 -3.87 10.98 -8.39
N ALA A 69 -4.84 10.12 -8.73
CA ALA A 69 -6.16 10.10 -8.13
C ALA A 69 -6.33 8.83 -7.29
N LEU A 70 -7.11 8.91 -6.20
CA LEU A 70 -7.49 7.74 -5.42
C LEU A 70 -8.55 6.92 -6.17
N LEU A 71 -8.34 5.62 -6.26
CA LEU A 71 -9.36 4.69 -6.74
C LEU A 71 -10.44 4.49 -5.68
N SER A 72 -11.67 4.24 -6.13
CA SER A 72 -12.82 3.95 -5.25
C SER A 72 -12.78 2.54 -4.64
N SER A 73 -11.75 1.75 -4.91
CA SER A 73 -11.58 0.37 -4.48
C SER A 73 -10.11 0.09 -4.16
N GLY A 74 -9.87 -0.91 -3.31
CA GLY A 74 -8.53 -1.40 -2.99
C GLY A 74 -7.84 -0.70 -1.82
N ALA A 75 -8.56 0.14 -1.07
CA ALA A 75 -8.05 0.71 0.17
C ALA A 75 -8.16 -0.29 1.32
N SER A 76 -7.09 -0.41 2.12
CA SER A 76 -7.11 -1.09 3.41
C SER A 76 -7.47 -0.07 4.51
N MET A 77 -8.59 -0.31 5.18
CA MET A 77 -9.12 0.56 6.23
C MET A 77 -9.31 -0.23 7.53
N GLY A 78 -8.74 0.28 8.62
CA GLY A 78 -8.96 -0.27 9.96
C GLY A 78 -10.25 0.27 10.57
N ASP A 79 -11.08 -0.61 11.12
CA ASP A 79 -12.27 -0.25 11.92
C ASP A 79 -12.15 -0.94 13.29
N ASN A 80 -11.85 -0.16 14.32
CA ASN A 80 -11.48 -0.64 15.66
C ASN A 80 -10.19 -1.51 15.72
N TYR A 81 -9.33 -1.43 14.70
CA TYR A 81 -7.98 -2.01 14.69
C TYR A 81 -7.01 -1.16 13.86
N GLY A 82 -5.70 -1.36 14.06
CA GLY A 82 -4.67 -0.64 13.31
C GLY A 82 -3.25 -0.97 13.78
N PRO A 83 -2.23 -0.23 13.30
CA PRO A 83 -0.85 -0.40 13.74
C PRO A 83 -0.72 -0.27 15.26
N MET A 84 0.11 -1.14 15.86
CA MET A 84 0.35 -1.17 17.31
C MET A 84 1.83 -1.05 17.61
N VAL A 85 2.14 -0.37 18.72
CA VAL A 85 3.49 -0.39 19.32
C VAL A 85 3.54 -1.53 20.33
N VAL A 86 4.55 -2.40 20.22
CA VAL A 86 4.77 -3.52 21.14
C VAL A 86 6.17 -3.45 21.75
N SER A 87 6.33 -3.99 22.96
CA SER A 87 7.61 -4.04 23.67
C SER A 87 7.86 -5.43 24.27
N LYS A 88 9.14 -5.77 24.45
CA LYS A 88 9.53 -7.00 25.16
C LYS A 88 9.24 -6.91 26.65
N GLU A 89 9.42 -5.72 27.23
CA GLU A 89 9.23 -5.44 28.65
C GLU A 89 8.08 -4.46 28.84
N PRO A 90 7.28 -4.62 29.91
CA PRO A 90 6.22 -3.66 30.25
C PRO A 90 6.83 -2.33 30.70
N PHE A 91 6.22 -1.22 30.28
CA PHE A 91 6.54 0.13 30.76
C PHE A 91 5.32 1.04 30.60
N ASP A 92 5.29 2.18 31.28
CA ASP A 92 4.22 3.16 31.13
C ASP A 92 4.31 3.82 29.74
N VAL A 93 3.19 3.95 29.03
CA VAL A 93 3.13 4.58 27.69
C VAL A 93 3.83 5.95 27.65
N LYS A 94 3.82 6.71 28.75
CA LYS A 94 4.52 8.02 28.86
C LYS A 94 6.04 7.91 28.70
N GLU A 95 6.61 6.74 28.94
CA GLU A 95 8.04 6.48 28.75
C GLU A 95 8.42 6.34 27.28
N LEU A 96 7.47 6.12 26.36
CA LEU A 96 7.74 5.98 24.91
C LEU A 96 8.55 7.14 24.34
N LYS A 97 8.31 8.37 24.81
CA LYS A 97 9.04 9.57 24.35
C LYS A 97 10.56 9.49 24.55
N ASN A 98 11.02 8.64 25.47
CA ASN A 98 12.42 8.44 25.81
C ASN A 98 12.94 7.08 25.30
N LYS A 99 12.15 6.34 24.53
CA LYS A 99 12.55 5.06 23.94
C LYS A 99 12.88 5.26 22.47
N LYS A 100 13.84 4.47 21.97
CA LYS A 100 14.04 4.32 20.54
C LYS A 100 12.94 3.41 19.98
N ILE A 101 12.18 3.92 19.03
CA ILE A 101 11.23 3.14 18.22
C ILE A 101 11.98 2.75 16.93
N ALA A 102 11.82 1.50 16.50
CA ALA A 102 12.49 0.97 15.31
C ALA A 102 12.03 1.70 14.04
#